data_AF-A0A0B7MEG6-F1
#
_entry.id   AF-A0A0B7MEG6-F1
#
_cell.length_a   1.000
_cell.length_b   1.000
_cell.length_c   1.000
_cell.angle_alpha   90.00
_cell.angle_beta   90.00
_cell.angle_gamma   90.00
#
_symmetry.space_group_name_H-M   'P 1'
#
loop_
_entity.id
_entity.type
_entity.pdbx_description
1 polymer ?
#
loop_
_entity_poly.entity_id
_entity_poly.type
_entity_poly.pdbx_seq_one_letter_code
_entity_poly.pdbx_strand_id
1 'polypeptide(L)'
;MKIERFERMALLSDFYGKLLTDRQQEVIRYYYEQDLSLGEIAENLKITRQAVHDNLKRAERALEDYELKLGLLAGYLKEKILTDSQEGR
;
A
#
# COMPACT_ATOMS: atom_id res chain seq x y z
N MET A 1 7.27 6.51 16.76
CA MET A 1 6.23 6.77 15.75
C MET A 1 5.42 5.50 15.55
N LYS A 2 4.09 5.54 15.65
CA LYS A 2 3.21 4.39 15.37
C LYS A 2 2.50 4.70 14.06
N ILE A 3 2.70 3.87 13.04
CA ILE A 3 2.10 4.04 11.72
C ILE A 3 0.81 3.24 11.70
N GLU A 4 -0.28 3.88 11.28
CA GLU A 4 -1.57 3.21 11.13
C GLU A 4 -1.53 2.25 9.94
N ARG A 5 -2.37 1.20 9.98
CA ARG A 5 -2.36 0.15 8.93
C ARG A 5 -2.55 0.75 7.52
N PHE A 6 -3.46 1.72 7.39
CA PHE A 6 -3.77 2.36 6.12
C PHE A 6 -2.55 3.09 5.55
N GLU A 7 -1.93 3.94 6.35
CA GLU A 7 -0.72 4.68 5.99
C GLU A 7 0.44 3.73 5.65
N ARG A 8 0.61 2.66 6.43
CA ARG A 8 1.63 1.64 6.15
C ARG A 8 1.41 0.99 4.79
N MET A 9 0.17 0.68 4.43
CA MET A 9 -0.12 0.04 3.14
C MET A 9 0.06 1.01 1.97
N ALA A 10 -0.29 2.30 2.14
CA ALA A 10 0.01 3.33 1.16
C ALA A 10 1.52 3.42 0.90
N LEU A 11 2.34 3.48 1.96
CA LEU A 11 3.80 3.48 1.82
C LEU A 11 4.32 2.21 1.15
N LEU A 12 3.80 1.03 1.50
CA LEU A 12 4.19 -0.20 0.82
C LEU A 12 3.84 -0.17 -0.67
N SER A 13 2.71 0.43 -1.05
CA SER A 13 2.36 0.65 -2.45
C SER A 13 3.37 1.55 -3.16
N ASP A 14 3.86 2.60 -2.51
CA ASP A 14 4.89 3.49 -3.09
C ASP A 14 6.21 2.73 -3.37
N PHE A 15 6.62 1.83 -2.47
CA PHE A 15 7.86 1.06 -2.61
C PHE A 15 7.73 -0.12 -3.59
N TYR A 16 6.62 -0.87 -3.52
CA TYR A 16 6.48 -2.17 -4.17
C TYR A 16 5.33 -2.26 -5.17
N GLY A 17 4.53 -1.20 -5.34
CA GLY A 17 3.35 -1.20 -6.19
C GLY A 17 3.65 -1.66 -7.62
N LYS A 18 4.80 -1.26 -8.18
CA LYS A 18 5.23 -1.68 -9.53
C LYS A 18 5.51 -3.18 -9.69
N LEU A 19 5.65 -3.93 -8.59
CA LEU A 19 5.85 -5.38 -8.61
C LEU A 19 4.52 -6.15 -8.64
N LEU A 20 3.41 -5.47 -8.34
CA LEU A 20 2.08 -6.05 -8.42
C LEU A 20 1.67 -6.24 -9.89
N THR A 21 0.68 -7.10 -10.12
CA THR A 21 0.04 -7.19 -11.45
C THR A 21 -0.75 -5.91 -11.76
N ASP A 22 -0.96 -5.59 -13.03
CA ASP A 22 -1.69 -4.38 -13.45
C ASP A 22 -3.05 -4.23 -12.73
N ARG A 23 -3.80 -5.33 -12.59
CA ARG A 23 -5.09 -5.33 -11.91
C ARG A 23 -4.97 -5.01 -10.41
N GLN A 24 -3.93 -5.52 -9.76
CA GLN A 24 -3.68 -5.23 -8.34
C GLN A 24 -3.22 -3.79 -8.15
N GLN A 25 -2.37 -3.28 -9.05
CA GLN A 25 -1.95 -1.87 -9.06
C GLN A 25 -3.14 -0.94 -9.19
N GLU A 26 -4.06 -1.21 -10.12
CA GLU A 26 -5.26 -0.38 -10.29
C GLU A 26 -6.11 -0.33 -9.03
N VAL A 27 -6.40 -1.49 -8.41
CA VAL A 27 -7.24 -1.56 -7.21
C VAL A 27 -6.57 -0.87 -6.02
N ILE A 28 -5.27 -1.06 -5.84
CA ILE A 28 -4.50 -0.39 -4.77
C ILE A 28 -4.48 1.11 -4.99
N ARG A 29 -4.18 1.58 -6.21
CA ARG A 29 -4.18 3.01 -6.55
C ARG A 29 -5.53 3.64 -6.27
N TYR A 30 -6.61 3.02 -6.73
CA TYR A 30 -7.94 3.57 -6.51
C TYR A 30 -8.30 3.63 -5.03
N TYR A 31 -7.92 2.64 -4.24
CA TYR A 31 -8.26 2.59 -2.81
C TYR A 31 -7.36 3.48 -1.94
N TYR A 32 -6.05 3.42 -2.13
CA TYR A 32 -5.06 4.09 -1.25
C TYR A 32 -4.64 5.48 -1.74
N GLU A 33 -4.66 5.76 -3.05
CA GLU A 33 -4.26 7.07 -3.59
C GLU A 33 -5.45 7.96 -3.93
N GLN A 34 -6.56 7.37 -4.39
CA GLN A 34 -7.75 8.12 -4.85
C GLN A 34 -8.93 8.06 -3.87
N ASP A 35 -8.77 7.38 -2.73
CA ASP A 35 -9.78 7.25 -1.67
C ASP A 35 -11.15 6.75 -2.16
N LEU A 36 -11.16 5.94 -3.23
CA LEU A 36 -12.39 5.35 -3.76
C LEU A 36 -12.85 4.20 -2.86
N SER A 37 -14.16 4.14 -2.61
CA SER A 37 -14.79 3.01 -1.97
C SER A 37 -14.75 1.76 -2.86
N LEU A 38 -14.88 0.57 -2.25
CA LEU A 38 -14.96 -0.69 -3.01
C LEU A 38 -16.12 -0.73 -4.02
N GLY A 39 -17.18 0.06 -3.80
CA GLY A 39 -18.30 0.20 -4.72
C GLY A 39 -17.91 1.00 -5.96
N GLU A 40 -17.32 2.18 -5.77
CA GLU A 40 -16.85 3.04 -6.87
C GLU A 40 -15.77 2.33 -7.71
N ILE A 41 -14.88 1.58 -7.07
CA ILE A 41 -13.89 0.77 -7.78
C ILE A 41 -14.56 -0.34 -8.60
N ALA A 42 -15.59 -0.99 -8.06
CA ALA A 42 -16.32 -2.04 -8.74
C ALA A 42 -17.02 -1.52 -10.00
N GLU A 43 -17.63 -0.34 -9.89
CA GLU A 43 -18.26 0.37 -11.00
C GLU A 43 -17.22 0.77 -12.07
N ASN A 44 -16.12 1.42 -11.67
CA ASN A 44 -15.05 1.84 -12.58
C ASN A 44 -14.41 0.67 -13.33
N LEU A 45 -14.18 -0.45 -12.63
CA LEU A 45 -13.54 -1.63 -13.20
C LEU A 45 -14.52 -2.62 -13.84
N LYS A 46 -15.83 -2.35 -13.77
CA LYS A 46 -16.92 -3.23 -14.25
C LYS A 46 -16.81 -4.66 -13.71
N ILE A 47 -16.52 -4.78 -12.42
CA ILE A 47 -16.43 -6.06 -11.70
C ILE A 47 -17.31 -6.02 -10.46
N THR A 48 -17.46 -7.15 -9.75
CA THR A 48 -18.23 -7.18 -8.50
C THR A 48 -17.43 -6.56 -7.36
N ARG A 49 -18.13 -5.99 -6.37
CA ARG A 49 -17.53 -5.50 -5.13
C ARG A 49 -16.71 -6.58 -4.40
N GLN A 50 -17.16 -7.85 -4.47
CA GLN A 50 -16.42 -8.98 -3.93
C GLN A 50 -15.09 -9.20 -4.68
N ALA A 51 -15.10 -9.11 -6.01
CA ALA A 51 -13.88 -9.21 -6.81
C ALA A 51 -12.89 -8.08 -6.51
N VAL A 52 -13.38 -6.85 -6.26
CA VAL A 52 -12.51 -5.74 -5.79
C VAL A 52 -11.88 -6.10 -4.45
N HIS A 53 -12.69 -6.50 -3.46
CA HIS A 53 -12.20 -6.87 -2.14
C HIS A 53 -11.14 -7.98 -2.20
N ASP A 54 -11.36 -9.01 -3.00
CA ASP A 54 -10.42 -10.12 -3.14
C ASP A 54 -9.12 -9.68 -3.84
N ASN A 55 -9.20 -8.81 -4.85
CA ASN A 55 -8.02 -8.25 -5.50
C ASN A 55 -7.23 -7.35 -4.54
N LEU A 56 -7.91 -6.49 -3.78
CA LEU A 56 -7.29 -5.62 -2.78
C LEU A 56 -6.54 -6.47 -1.74
N LYS A 57 -7.20 -7.47 -1.15
CA LYS A 57 -6.59 -8.35 -0.15
C LYS A 57 -5.39 -9.14 -0.68
N ARG A 58 -5.45 -9.59 -1.94
CA ARG A 58 -4.31 -10.25 -2.60
C ARG A 58 -3.15 -9.28 -2.83
N ALA A 59 -3.44 -8.05 -3.23
CA ALA A 59 -2.43 -7.01 -3.44
C ALA A 59 -1.75 -6.63 -2.11
N GLU A 60 -2.52 -6.38 -1.06
CA GLU A 60 -2.00 -6.13 0.29
C GLU A 60 -1.08 -7.25 0.77
N ARG A 61 -1.48 -8.52 0.57
CA ARG A 61 -0.65 -9.67 0.93
C ARG A 61 0.67 -9.70 0.15
N ALA A 62 0.63 -9.42 -1.15
CA ALA A 62 1.84 -9.38 -1.98
C ALA A 62 2.80 -8.28 -1.51
N LEU A 63 2.27 -7.08 -1.20
CA LEU A 63 3.06 -5.96 -0.66
C LEU A 63 3.75 -6.34 0.66
N GLU A 64 3.03 -7.00 1.57
CA GLU A 64 3.60 -7.51 2.83
C GLU A 64 4.69 -8.56 2.59
N ASP A 65 4.46 -9.49 1.66
CA ASP A 65 5.43 -10.53 1.31
C ASP A 65 6.70 -9.93 0.69
N TYR A 66 6.57 -8.84 -0.09
CA TYR A 66 7.73 -8.10 -0.59
C TYR A 66 8.48 -7.40 0.54
N GLU A 67 7.79 -6.75 1.46
CA GLU A 67 8.43 -6.12 2.62
C GLU A 67 9.16 -7.14 3.49
N LEU A 68 8.57 -8.31 3.72
CA LEU A 68 9.21 -9.37 4.48
C LEU A 68 10.54 -9.82 3.83
N LYS A 69 10.63 -9.79 2.50
CA LYS A 69 11.80 -10.24 1.74
C LYS A 69 12.83 -9.13 1.52
N LEU A 70 12.40 -7.88 1.35
CA LEU A 70 13.22 -6.77 0.89
C LEU A 70 13.49 -5.72 1.97
N GLY A 71 12.56 -5.52 2.90
CA GLY A 71 12.73 -4.66 4.07
C GLY A 71 12.98 -3.17 3.77
N LEU A 72 12.57 -2.67 2.60
CA LEU A 72 12.82 -1.29 2.18
C LEU A 72 12.08 -0.28 3.07
N LEU A 73 10.81 -0.56 3.42
CA LEU A 73 10.04 0.34 4.26
C LEU A 73 10.62 0.39 5.68
N ALA A 74 10.97 -0.77 6.25
CA ALA A 74 11.63 -0.83 7.55
C ALA A 74 12.96 -0.05 7.57
N GLY A 75 13.77 -0.15 6.50
CA GLY A 75 14.98 0.63 6.33
C GLY A 75 14.71 2.13 6.30
N TYR A 76 13.78 2.57 5.45
CA TYR A 76 13.38 3.97 5.32
C TYR A 76 12.89 4.57 6.65
N LEU A 77 12.03 3.86 7.38
CA LEU A 77 11.49 4.33 8.65
C LEU A 77 12.57 4.44 9.73
N LYS A 78 13.55 3.54 9.73
CA LYS A 78 14.70 3.62 10.63
C LYS A 78 15.50 4.88 10.36
N GLU A 79 15.84 5.15 9.10
CA GLU A 79 16.57 6.37 8.71
C GLU A 79 15.81 7.64 9.09
N LYS A 80 14.50 7.69 8.82
CA LYS A 80 13.65 8.84 9.18
C LYS A 80 13.67 9.12 10.69
N ILE A 81 13.57 8.09 11.53
CA ILE A 81 13.67 8.24 12.99
C ILE A 81 15.02 8.82 13.41
N LEU A 82 16.12 8.40 12.78
CA LEU A 82 17.44 8.93 13.09
C LEU A 82 17.54 10.41 12.71
N THR A 83 17.03 10.81 11.54
CA THR A 83 17.06 12.20 11.06
C THR A 83 16.21 13.12 11.92
N ASP A 84 14.97 12.72 12.24
CA ASP A 84 14.06 13.49 13.10
C ASP A 84 14.66 13.69 14.52
N SER A 85 15.53 12.78 14.96
CA SER A 85 16.23 12.89 16.25
C SER A 85 17.46 13.82 16.22
N GLN A 86 17.92 14.23 15.04
CA GLN A 86 19.05 15.16 14.89
C GLN A 86 18.62 16.62 14.67
N GLU A 87 17.41 16.87 14.15
CA GLU A 87 16.89 18.23 13.91
C GLU A 87 16.38 18.94 15.18
N GLY A 88 16.39 18.26 16.33
CA GLY A 88 16.01 18.82 17.63
C GLY A 88 17.14 19.45 18.46
N ARG A 89 18.22 19.96 17.84
CA ARG A 89 19.31 20.69 18.52
C ARG A 89 19.55 22.07 17.94
#